data_AF-A0A168HH63-F1
#
_entry.id   AF-A0A168HH63-F1
#
_cell.length_a   1.000
_cell.length_b   1.000
_cell.length_c   1.000
_cell.angle_alpha   90.00
_cell.angle_beta   90.00
_cell.angle_gamma   90.00
#
_symmetry.space_group_name_H-M   'P 1'
#
loop_
_entity.id
_entity.type
_entity.pdbx_description
1 polymer ?
#
loop_
_entity_poly.entity_id
_entity_poly.type
_entity_poly.pdbx_seq_one_letter_code
_entity_poly.pdbx_strand_id
1 'polypeptide(L)'
;MNLYVDVIRAYTVTLIIKNKTKSIRDSGSKEDEADTVYLLAKELAYDVVTGQTDKLSAALAKTSGKDIVQFAKAVEISHSKIGEKVCKTSDPNSYKYGGSSYITNGSYKCGTGHNSGPTGIGQLKGFRAEVLEKGEGWPGSGKTSTDTDDNAKEVAKDLVEKLSSDEKTIVAGLLAKTIEGGDN
;
A
#
# COMPACT_ATOMS: atom_id res chain seq x y z
N MET A 1 -14.21 -19.35 -3.17
CA MET A 1 -12.76 -19.11 -3.09
C MET A 1 -12.08 -20.26 -3.81
N ASN A 2 -11.67 -20.06 -5.06
CA ASN A 2 -11.18 -21.15 -5.91
C ASN A 2 -9.65 -21.10 -5.92
N LEU A 3 -9.05 -21.72 -4.90
CA LEU A 3 -7.61 -21.77 -4.66
C LEU A 3 -6.80 -22.10 -5.93
N TYR A 4 -7.38 -22.90 -6.83
CA TYR A 4 -6.75 -23.26 -8.10
C TYR A 4 -6.58 -22.06 -9.06
N VAL A 5 -7.58 -21.18 -9.16
CA VAL A 5 -7.54 -20.00 -10.03
C VAL A 5 -6.62 -18.92 -9.44
N ASP A 6 -6.62 -18.79 -8.11
CA ASP A 6 -5.76 -17.85 -7.40
C ASP A 6 -4.28 -18.26 -7.52
N VAL A 7 -3.98 -19.57 -7.41
CA VAL A 7 -2.65 -20.13 -7.66
C VAL A 7 -2.24 -19.91 -9.12
N ILE A 8 -3.09 -20.22 -10.10
CA ILE A 8 -2.75 -20.00 -11.52
C ILE A 8 -2.48 -18.52 -11.80
N ARG A 9 -3.28 -17.60 -11.26
CA ARG A 9 -3.07 -16.15 -11.42
C ARG A 9 -1.75 -15.69 -10.81
N ALA A 10 -1.45 -16.12 -9.57
CA ALA A 10 -0.17 -15.86 -8.93
C ALA A 10 1.02 -16.43 -9.73
N TYR A 11 0.86 -17.63 -10.30
CA TYR A 11 1.86 -18.25 -11.18
C TYR A 11 2.04 -17.50 -12.50
N THR A 12 0.96 -17.03 -13.14
CA THR A 12 1.06 -16.21 -14.37
C THR A 12 1.69 -14.86 -14.09
N VAL A 13 1.37 -14.20 -12.98
CA VAL A 13 2.04 -12.96 -12.55
C VAL A 13 3.52 -13.25 -12.32
N THR A 14 3.85 -14.33 -11.62
CA THR A 14 5.24 -14.78 -11.41
C THR A 14 5.97 -15.07 -12.73
N LEU A 15 5.32 -15.70 -13.71
CA LEU A 15 5.89 -16.05 -15.02
C LEU A 15 6.08 -14.82 -15.92
N ILE A 16 5.11 -13.91 -15.96
CA ILE A 16 5.22 -12.62 -16.68
C ILE A 16 6.39 -11.82 -16.11
N ILE A 17 6.50 -11.80 -14.79
CA ILE A 17 7.59 -11.15 -14.07
C ILE A 17 8.94 -11.81 -14.37
N LYS A 18 9.03 -13.15 -14.40
CA LYS A 18 10.28 -13.89 -14.71
C LYS A 18 10.70 -13.80 -16.18
N ASN A 19 9.76 -13.69 -17.12
CA ASN A 19 10.10 -13.56 -18.55
C ASN A 19 10.63 -12.16 -18.89
N LYS A 20 10.16 -11.11 -18.19
CA LYS A 20 10.68 -9.74 -18.37
C LYS A 20 12.16 -9.63 -17.96
N THR A 21 12.62 -10.36 -16.95
CA THR A 21 14.02 -10.30 -16.47
C THR A 21 15.02 -10.96 -17.40
N LYS A 22 14.62 -12.05 -18.07
CA LYS A 22 15.50 -12.76 -18.99
C LYS A 22 15.87 -11.94 -20.22
N SER A 23 15.09 -10.90 -20.55
CA SER A 23 15.31 -10.03 -21.70
C SER A 23 16.19 -8.80 -21.40
N ILE A 24 16.50 -8.48 -20.13
CA ILE A 24 17.20 -7.25 -19.72
C ILE A 24 18.53 -7.59 -19.05
N ARG A 25 19.31 -8.52 -19.62
CA ARG A 25 20.62 -8.90 -19.09
C ARG A 25 21.71 -8.35 -20.01
N ASP A 26 22.04 -7.07 -19.85
CA ASP A 26 23.29 -6.50 -20.37
C ASP A 26 23.87 -5.40 -19.46
N SER A 27 24.73 -5.86 -18.54
CA SER A 27 25.90 -5.25 -17.89
C SER A 27 25.91 -3.80 -17.34
N GLY A 28 26.06 -3.70 -16.01
CA GLY A 28 27.07 -2.86 -15.35
C GLY A 28 26.66 -2.06 -14.10
N SER A 29 27.07 -2.55 -12.91
CA SER A 29 27.51 -1.87 -11.66
C SER A 29 26.74 -0.66 -11.06
N LYS A 30 25.62 -0.25 -11.65
CA LYS A 30 24.51 0.48 -11.00
C LYS A 30 23.27 -0.40 -10.86
N GLU A 31 23.37 -1.65 -11.29
CA GLU A 31 22.29 -2.63 -11.39
C GLU A 31 21.92 -3.23 -10.03
N ASP A 32 22.82 -3.22 -9.05
CA ASP A 32 22.64 -3.87 -7.75
C ASP A 32 21.51 -3.20 -6.92
N GLU A 33 21.39 -1.88 -7.00
CA GLU A 33 20.32 -1.12 -6.34
C GLU A 33 18.98 -1.25 -7.11
N ALA A 34 19.03 -1.22 -8.44
CA ALA A 34 17.83 -1.42 -9.27
C ALA A 34 17.28 -2.85 -9.11
N ASP A 35 18.14 -3.87 -9.05
CA ASP A 35 17.76 -5.26 -8.84
C ASP A 35 17.21 -5.49 -7.44
N THR A 36 17.76 -4.86 -6.40
CA THR A 36 17.23 -4.98 -5.03
C THR A 36 15.88 -4.29 -4.88
N VAL A 37 15.69 -3.10 -5.47
CA VAL A 37 14.39 -2.39 -5.50
C VAL A 37 13.35 -3.19 -6.30
N TYR A 38 13.76 -3.76 -7.42
CA TYR A 38 12.91 -4.59 -8.28
C TYR A 38 12.52 -5.92 -7.61
N LEU A 39 13.43 -6.54 -6.85
CA LEU A 39 13.10 -7.73 -6.06
C LEU A 39 12.13 -7.39 -4.92
N LEU A 40 12.31 -6.26 -4.24
CA LEU A 40 11.41 -5.81 -3.18
C LEU A 40 9.99 -5.55 -3.69
N ALA A 41 9.87 -4.88 -4.84
CA ALA A 41 8.60 -4.62 -5.50
C ALA A 41 7.83 -5.92 -5.84
N LYS A 42 8.56 -6.96 -6.28
CA LYS A 42 7.96 -8.27 -6.57
C LYS A 42 7.54 -9.03 -5.33
N GLU A 43 8.36 -9.00 -4.28
CA GLU A 43 8.03 -9.66 -3.02
C GLU A 43 6.75 -9.07 -2.43
N LEU A 44 6.64 -7.73 -2.41
CA LEU A 44 5.44 -7.04 -1.97
C LEU A 44 4.20 -7.40 -2.82
N ALA A 45 4.34 -7.40 -4.14
CA ALA A 45 3.25 -7.79 -5.05
C ALA A 45 2.80 -9.25 -4.83
N TYR A 46 3.77 -10.15 -4.61
CA TYR A 46 3.51 -11.55 -4.33
C TYR A 46 2.81 -11.74 -2.97
N ASP A 47 3.24 -11.01 -1.94
CA ASP A 47 2.65 -11.08 -0.61
C ASP A 47 1.19 -10.60 -0.61
N VAL A 48 0.85 -9.56 -1.38
CA VAL A 48 -0.54 -9.11 -1.57
C VAL A 48 -1.41 -10.23 -2.18
N VAL A 49 -0.95 -10.85 -3.28
CA VAL A 49 -1.72 -11.86 -4.01
C VAL A 49 -1.84 -13.16 -3.21
N THR A 50 -0.79 -13.56 -2.50
CA THR A 50 -0.78 -14.79 -1.70
C THR A 50 -1.33 -14.61 -0.28
N GLY A 51 -1.60 -13.37 0.14
CA GLY A 51 -2.17 -13.06 1.45
C GLY A 51 -1.19 -13.21 2.60
N GLN A 52 0.10 -12.96 2.38
CA GLN A 52 1.14 -13.02 3.41
C GLN A 52 1.17 -11.69 4.20
N THR A 53 0.11 -11.42 4.98
CA THR A 53 -0.09 -10.13 5.66
C THR A 53 1.11 -9.68 6.50
N ASP A 54 1.74 -10.58 7.26
CA ASP A 54 2.87 -10.23 8.12
C ASP A 54 4.09 -9.78 7.31
N LYS A 55 4.43 -10.49 6.23
CA LYS A 55 5.55 -10.12 5.34
C LYS A 55 5.26 -8.84 4.56
N LEU A 56 4.03 -8.71 4.06
CA LEU A 56 3.55 -7.49 3.41
C LEU A 56 3.68 -6.30 4.36
N SER A 57 3.22 -6.41 5.62
CA SER A 57 3.33 -5.33 6.60
C SER A 57 4.78 -4.95 6.89
N ALA A 58 5.68 -5.93 7.04
CA ALA A 58 7.09 -5.70 7.31
C ALA A 58 7.81 -5.01 6.13
N ALA A 59 7.44 -5.36 4.90
CA ALA A 59 7.99 -4.75 3.70
C ALA A 59 7.39 -3.35 3.43
N LEU A 60 6.08 -3.16 3.66
CA LEU A 60 5.45 -1.84 3.61
C LEU A 60 6.06 -0.89 4.65
N ALA A 61 6.32 -1.36 5.88
CA ALA A 61 6.93 -0.56 6.93
C ALA A 61 8.34 -0.04 6.56
N LYS A 62 9.05 -0.73 5.67
CA LYS A 62 10.35 -0.31 5.12
C LYS A 62 10.22 0.58 3.87
N THR A 63 9.05 0.63 3.27
CA THR A 63 8.76 1.47 2.10
C THR A 63 8.60 2.92 2.54
N SER A 64 9.20 3.86 1.81
CA SER A 64 9.16 5.26 2.21
C SER A 64 7.73 5.81 2.17
N GLY A 65 7.40 6.76 3.05
CA GLY A 65 6.08 7.41 3.03
C GLY A 65 5.78 8.08 1.68
N LYS A 66 6.82 8.58 1.00
CA LYS A 66 6.72 9.16 -0.35
C LYS A 66 6.22 8.14 -1.38
N ASP A 67 6.75 6.92 -1.35
CA ASP A 67 6.34 5.88 -2.31
C ASP A 67 4.92 5.40 -2.01
N ILE A 68 4.54 5.35 -0.74
CA ILE A 68 3.16 5.02 -0.33
C ILE A 68 2.16 6.11 -0.74
N VAL A 69 2.56 7.39 -0.71
CA VAL A 69 1.76 8.48 -1.29
C VAL A 69 1.55 8.24 -2.80
N GLN A 70 2.62 7.91 -3.54
CA GLN A 70 2.50 7.62 -4.98
C GLN A 70 1.62 6.41 -5.25
N PHE A 71 1.77 5.34 -4.47
CA PHE A 71 0.92 4.16 -4.53
C PHE A 71 -0.56 4.52 -4.33
N ALA A 72 -0.89 5.25 -3.25
CA ALA A 72 -2.26 5.65 -2.95
C ALA A 72 -2.84 6.57 -4.04
N LYS A 73 -2.02 7.43 -4.65
CA LYS A 73 -2.41 8.25 -5.80
C LYS A 73 -2.68 7.40 -7.04
N ALA A 74 -1.84 6.41 -7.32
CA ALA A 74 -2.01 5.49 -8.44
C ALA A 74 -3.29 4.65 -8.30
N VAL A 75 -3.61 4.20 -7.08
CA VAL A 75 -4.88 3.51 -6.77
C VAL A 75 -6.07 4.43 -7.00
N GLU A 76 -6.04 5.68 -6.52
CA GLU A 76 -7.14 6.63 -6.73
C GLU A 76 -7.41 6.87 -8.22
N ILE A 77 -6.35 7.11 -9.01
CA ILE A 77 -6.48 7.42 -10.43
C ILE A 77 -6.98 6.21 -11.22
N SER A 78 -6.39 5.03 -10.97
CA SER A 78 -6.62 3.86 -11.83
C SER A 78 -7.87 3.09 -11.41
N HIS A 79 -8.14 3.00 -10.10
CA HIS A 79 -9.15 2.12 -9.52
C HIS A 79 -9.69 2.68 -8.20
N SER A 80 -10.28 3.88 -8.22
CA SER A 80 -10.77 4.58 -7.03
C SER A 80 -11.62 3.72 -6.08
N LYS A 81 -12.48 2.85 -6.61
CA LYS A 81 -13.31 1.89 -5.84
C LYS A 81 -12.50 0.93 -4.97
N ILE A 82 -11.25 0.62 -5.34
CA ILE A 82 -10.32 -0.15 -4.50
C ILE A 82 -9.86 0.71 -3.32
N GLY A 83 -9.50 1.98 -3.59
CA GLY A 83 -9.10 2.94 -2.56
C GLY A 83 -10.19 3.21 -1.51
N GLU A 84 -11.47 3.06 -1.88
CA GLU A 84 -12.61 3.17 -0.97
C GLU A 84 -12.68 2.03 0.09
N LYS A 85 -11.99 0.91 -0.16
CA LYS A 85 -11.97 -0.27 0.73
C LYS A 85 -10.78 -0.28 1.67
N VAL A 86 -9.76 0.53 1.40
CA VAL A 86 -8.50 0.57 2.14
C VAL A 86 -8.47 1.80 3.04
N CYS A 87 -7.98 1.65 4.27
CA CYS A 87 -8.06 2.66 5.32
C CYS A 87 -9.49 3.17 5.52
N LYS A 88 -10.48 2.30 5.29
CA LYS A 88 -11.88 2.65 5.40
C LYS A 88 -12.26 2.78 6.87
N THR A 89 -12.74 3.95 7.27
CA THR A 89 -13.19 4.19 8.64
C THR A 89 -14.62 3.69 8.89
N SER A 90 -15.05 3.74 10.14
CA SER A 90 -16.42 3.37 10.55
C SER A 90 -17.50 4.23 9.89
N ASP A 91 -17.17 5.48 9.54
CA ASP A 91 -18.03 6.38 8.77
C ASP A 91 -17.19 7.00 7.64
N PRO A 92 -17.11 6.33 6.48
CA PRO A 92 -16.18 6.67 5.42
C PRO A 92 -16.58 7.92 4.64
N ASN A 93 -17.85 8.32 4.73
CA ASN A 93 -18.40 9.48 4.03
C ASN A 93 -18.26 10.77 4.85
N SER A 94 -17.92 10.68 6.14
CA SER A 94 -17.54 11.84 6.91
C SER A 94 -16.03 12.09 6.84
N TYR A 95 -15.68 13.32 7.16
CA TYR A 95 -14.31 13.77 7.26
C TYR A 95 -13.67 13.18 8.52
N LYS A 96 -12.70 12.28 8.32
CA LYS A 96 -12.03 11.51 9.39
C LYS A 96 -10.53 11.75 9.44
N TYR A 97 -9.93 12.20 8.33
CA TYR A 97 -8.51 12.50 8.25
C TYR A 97 -8.27 14.02 8.21
N GLY A 98 -7.26 14.48 8.93
CA GLY A 98 -6.81 15.89 8.98
C GLY A 98 -7.41 16.78 10.07
N GLY A 99 -6.91 18.02 10.17
CA GLY A 99 -7.38 19.08 11.09
C GLY A 99 -6.26 19.75 11.92
N SER A 100 -6.45 21.01 12.34
CA SER A 100 -5.41 21.88 12.94
C SER A 100 -4.84 21.44 14.32
N SER A 101 -5.38 20.37 14.91
CA SER A 101 -4.96 19.80 16.22
C SER A 101 -4.43 18.39 16.02
N TYR A 102 -3.40 18.31 15.19
CA TYR A 102 -2.64 17.10 14.95
C TYR A 102 -1.93 16.64 16.23
N ILE A 103 -1.89 15.32 16.46
CA ILE A 103 -1.30 14.63 17.63
C ILE A 103 -2.25 14.66 18.84
N THR A 104 -3.11 13.64 19.05
CA THR A 104 -2.91 12.79 20.26
C THR A 104 -3.74 11.49 20.27
N ASN A 105 -4.66 11.22 19.34
CA ASN A 105 -5.62 10.10 19.51
C ASN A 105 -6.03 9.33 18.24
N GLY A 106 -5.10 9.05 17.31
CA GLY A 106 -5.35 8.12 16.19
C GLY A 106 -5.93 8.75 14.92
N SER A 107 -5.92 10.09 14.79
CA SER A 107 -6.22 10.80 13.53
C SER A 107 -5.29 10.41 12.38
N TYR A 108 -4.09 9.91 12.70
CA TYR A 108 -3.13 9.37 11.75
C TYR A 108 -3.27 7.89 11.50
N LYS A 109 -4.24 7.20 12.13
CA LYS A 109 -4.35 5.76 12.01
C LYS A 109 -5.26 5.37 10.84
N CYS A 110 -4.72 4.60 9.89
CA CYS A 110 -5.46 3.97 8.78
C CYS A 110 -6.66 3.18 9.35
N GLY A 111 -7.85 3.35 8.74
CA GLY A 111 -9.10 2.69 9.17
C GLY A 111 -9.74 3.24 10.45
N THR A 112 -9.09 4.15 11.19
CA THR A 112 -9.67 4.76 12.40
C THR A 112 -10.05 6.23 12.16
N GLY A 113 -9.07 7.06 11.80
CA GLY A 113 -9.25 8.51 11.71
C GLY A 113 -9.70 9.13 13.05
N HIS A 114 -10.25 10.33 12.99
CA HIS A 114 -10.78 11.06 14.16
C HIS A 114 -12.30 11.23 14.07
N ASN A 115 -12.99 11.39 15.20
CA ASN A 115 -14.44 11.56 15.23
C ASN A 115 -14.91 12.87 14.58
N SER A 116 -14.03 13.87 14.46
CA SER A 116 -14.33 15.22 13.99
C SER A 116 -13.16 15.80 13.18
N GLY A 117 -12.70 15.11 12.12
CA GLY A 117 -11.84 15.73 11.12
C GLY A 117 -12.69 16.63 10.21
N PRO A 118 -12.25 17.80 9.76
CA PRO A 118 -13.05 18.64 8.86
C PRO A 118 -12.72 18.48 7.36
N THR A 119 -11.70 17.70 6.99
CA THR A 119 -11.07 17.83 5.66
C THR A 119 -11.05 16.56 4.80
N GLY A 120 -10.54 15.42 5.29
CA GLY A 120 -10.31 14.23 4.48
C GLY A 120 -11.32 13.13 4.71
N ILE A 121 -11.92 12.60 3.64
CA ILE A 121 -12.85 11.46 3.69
C ILE A 121 -12.21 10.21 4.33
N GLY A 122 -12.97 9.39 5.04
CA GLY A 122 -12.49 8.23 5.80
C GLY A 122 -12.10 7.01 4.95
N GLN A 123 -11.18 7.18 4.00
CA GLN A 123 -10.69 6.17 3.05
C GLN A 123 -9.23 6.47 2.65
N LEU A 124 -8.58 5.60 1.87
CA LEU A 124 -7.19 5.73 1.43
C LEU A 124 -6.88 7.11 0.82
N LYS A 125 -7.80 7.69 0.04
CA LYS A 125 -7.67 9.04 -0.52
C LYS A 125 -7.47 10.10 0.57
N GLY A 126 -8.30 10.09 1.60
CA GLY A 126 -8.22 11.07 2.68
C GLY A 126 -7.02 10.80 3.59
N PHE A 127 -6.71 9.52 3.83
CA PHE A 127 -5.49 9.14 4.55
C PHE A 127 -4.25 9.65 3.83
N ARG A 128 -4.15 9.45 2.51
CA ARG A 128 -3.06 9.99 1.71
C ARG A 128 -2.98 11.52 1.80
N ALA A 129 -4.05 12.22 1.45
CA ALA A 129 -4.03 13.68 1.30
C ALA A 129 -3.83 14.42 2.64
N GLU A 130 -4.43 13.92 3.72
CA GLU A 130 -4.47 14.66 4.99
C GLU A 130 -3.49 14.15 6.05
N VAL A 131 -2.84 13.01 5.80
CA VAL A 131 -1.83 12.42 6.69
C VAL A 131 -0.50 12.24 5.96
N LEU A 132 -0.46 11.38 4.94
CA LEU A 132 0.80 10.97 4.33
C LEU A 132 1.50 12.09 3.56
N GLU A 133 0.75 12.89 2.78
CA GLU A 133 1.30 14.04 2.04
C GLU A 133 1.85 15.15 2.95
N LYS A 134 1.49 15.14 4.24
CA LYS A 134 2.02 16.04 5.26
C LYS A 134 3.28 15.51 5.94
N GLY A 135 3.77 14.34 5.53
CA GLY A 135 4.94 13.68 6.12
C GLY A 135 4.65 12.97 7.43
N GLU A 136 3.38 12.73 7.74
CA GLU A 136 2.93 12.17 9.02
C GLU A 136 2.38 10.75 8.86
N GLY A 137 2.31 10.01 9.97
CA GLY A 137 1.55 8.76 10.03
C GLY A 137 2.13 7.59 9.24
N TRP A 138 3.41 7.61 8.86
CA TRP A 138 4.05 6.47 8.20
C TRP A 138 5.44 6.17 8.75
N PRO A 139 5.81 4.88 8.98
CA PRO A 139 4.97 3.67 8.86
C PRO A 139 3.96 3.47 10.00
N GLY A 140 3.98 4.35 11.01
CA GLY A 140 3.09 4.28 12.15
C GLY A 140 2.45 5.63 12.49
N SER A 141 1.41 5.58 13.31
CA SER A 141 0.55 6.70 13.68
C SER A 141 1.16 7.64 14.72
N GLY A 142 2.32 7.27 15.29
CA GLY A 142 3.00 8.02 16.35
C GLY A 142 2.31 7.95 17.72
N LYS A 143 1.30 7.08 17.88
CA LYS A 143 0.62 6.88 19.17
C LYS A 143 1.51 6.06 20.12
N THR A 144 1.73 6.58 21.32
CA THR A 144 2.69 6.02 22.30
C THR A 144 2.36 4.60 22.77
N SER A 145 1.10 4.16 22.63
CA SER A 145 0.61 2.84 23.03
C SER A 145 0.35 1.89 21.85
N THR A 146 0.87 2.20 20.67
CA THR A 146 0.75 1.35 19.47
C THR A 146 2.12 0.99 18.93
N ASP A 147 2.17 -0.06 18.12
CA ASP A 147 3.38 -0.44 17.40
C ASP A 147 3.84 0.71 16.48
N THR A 148 5.14 0.79 16.26
CA THR A 148 5.78 1.84 15.43
C THR A 148 5.43 1.74 13.95
N ASP A 149 4.81 0.63 13.53
CA ASP A 149 4.40 0.29 12.16
C ASP A 149 2.89 -0.01 12.05
N ASP A 150 2.08 0.47 13.00
CA ASP A 150 0.65 0.16 13.06
C ASP A 150 -0.10 0.54 11.78
N ASN A 151 0.26 1.62 11.09
CA ASN A 151 -0.33 1.97 9.80
C ASN A 151 0.07 1.04 8.66
N ALA A 152 1.33 0.62 8.60
CA ALA A 152 1.77 -0.38 7.63
C ALA A 152 1.01 -1.70 7.81
N LYS A 153 0.75 -2.10 9.06
CA LYS A 153 -0.06 -3.28 9.41
C LYS A 153 -1.51 -3.14 8.96
N GLU A 154 -2.18 -2.02 9.26
CA GLU A 154 -3.58 -1.81 8.84
C GLU A 154 -3.70 -1.75 7.31
N VAL A 155 -2.77 -1.08 6.61
CA VAL A 155 -2.76 -1.07 5.14
C VAL A 155 -2.57 -2.49 4.59
N ALA A 156 -1.58 -3.25 5.07
CA ALA A 156 -1.35 -4.62 4.64
C ALA A 156 -2.59 -5.50 4.84
N LYS A 157 -3.21 -5.38 6.01
CA LYS A 157 -4.43 -6.08 6.37
C LYS A 157 -5.56 -5.76 5.40
N ASP A 158 -5.79 -4.48 5.10
CA ASP A 158 -6.86 -4.10 4.18
C ASP A 158 -6.60 -4.61 2.75
N LEU A 159 -5.35 -4.55 2.27
CA LEU A 159 -4.97 -5.07 0.96
C LEU A 159 -5.20 -6.59 0.84
N VAL A 160 -5.00 -7.34 1.93
CA VAL A 160 -5.16 -8.80 1.95
C VAL A 160 -6.58 -9.24 2.27
N GLU A 161 -7.29 -8.56 3.17
CA GLU A 161 -8.58 -9.04 3.68
C GLU A 161 -9.79 -8.39 3.01
N LYS A 162 -9.68 -7.13 2.55
CA LYS A 162 -10.83 -6.38 2.01
C LYS A 162 -10.95 -6.43 0.50
N LEU A 163 -9.87 -6.82 -0.18
CA LEU A 163 -9.81 -6.90 -1.63
C LEU A 163 -10.13 -8.31 -2.13
N SER A 164 -10.85 -8.38 -3.24
CA SER A 164 -10.98 -9.62 -4.01
C SER A 164 -9.66 -10.00 -4.69
N SER A 165 -9.54 -11.24 -5.17
CA SER A 165 -8.33 -11.71 -5.86
C SER A 165 -7.96 -10.85 -7.09
N ASP A 166 -8.96 -10.36 -7.84
CA ASP A 166 -8.73 -9.46 -8.98
C ASP A 166 -8.17 -8.11 -8.53
N GLU A 167 -8.75 -7.52 -7.49
CA GLU A 167 -8.32 -6.25 -6.93
C GLU A 167 -6.92 -6.34 -6.31
N LYS A 168 -6.60 -7.46 -5.64
CA LYS A 168 -5.24 -7.76 -5.16
C LYS A 168 -4.23 -7.76 -6.29
N THR A 169 -4.55 -8.40 -7.41
CA THR A 169 -3.66 -8.46 -8.58
C THR A 169 -3.39 -7.05 -9.14
N ILE A 170 -4.43 -6.22 -9.21
CA ILE A 170 -4.31 -4.83 -9.64
C ILE A 170 -3.42 -4.04 -8.69
N VAL A 171 -3.69 -4.11 -7.39
CA VAL A 171 -2.94 -3.38 -6.37
C VAL A 171 -1.48 -3.83 -6.31
N ALA A 172 -1.22 -5.13 -6.40
CA ALA A 172 0.12 -5.68 -6.45
C ALA A 172 0.92 -5.09 -7.63
N GLY A 173 0.30 -4.98 -8.81
CA GLY A 173 0.93 -4.35 -9.98
C GLY A 173 1.18 -2.85 -9.79
N LEU A 174 0.24 -2.12 -9.19
CA LEU A 174 0.42 -0.68 -8.89
C LEU A 174 1.55 -0.46 -7.87
N LEU A 175 1.58 -1.27 -6.81
CA LEU A 175 2.57 -1.16 -5.75
C LEU A 175 3.98 -1.47 -6.27
N ALA A 176 4.12 -2.52 -7.08
CA ALA A 176 5.39 -2.83 -7.72
C ALA A 176 5.87 -1.67 -8.61
N LYS A 177 4.99 -1.13 -9.46
CA LYS A 177 5.33 0.00 -10.34
C LYS A 177 5.77 1.24 -9.56
N THR A 178 5.12 1.54 -8.43
CA THR A 178 5.45 2.71 -7.63
C THR A 178 6.77 2.59 -6.88
N ILE A 179 7.15 1.37 -6.48
CA ILE A 179 8.39 1.12 -5.72
C ILE A 179 9.59 0.96 -6.66
N GLU A 180 9.39 0.44 -7.87
CA GLU A 180 10.42 0.36 -8.92
C GLU A 180 10.88 1.73 -9.44
N GLY A 181 10.30 2.84 -8.97
CA GLY A 181 10.67 4.19 -9.41
C GLY A 181 10.28 4.48 -10.86
N GLY A 182 9.26 3.79 -11.39
CA GLY A 182 8.77 4.06 -12.73
C GLY A 182 8.27 5.50 -12.84
N ASP A 183 9.04 6.34 -13.53
CA ASP A 183 8.72 7.74 -13.84
C ASP A 183 7.23 7.88 -14.22
N ASN A 184 6.57 8.82 -13.54
CA ASN A 184 5.25 9.33 -13.95
C ASN A 184 5.40 10.39 -15.02
#